data_AF-A0A1I6AKH7-F1
#
_entry.id   AF-A0A1I6AKH7-F1
#
_cell.length_a   1.000
_cell.length_b   1.000
_cell.length_c   1.000
_cell.angle_alpha   90.00
_cell.angle_beta   90.00
_cell.angle_gamma   90.00
#
_symmetry.space_group_name_H-M   'P 1'
#
loop_
_entity.id
_entity.type
_entity.pdbx_description
1 polymer ?
#
loop_
_entity_poly.entity_id
_entity_poly.type
_entity_poly.pdbx_seq_one_letter_code
_entity_poly.pdbx_strand_id
1 'polypeptide(L)'
;MEKIKKYFGEFNMTWPRVILLAIITAVYTALINQVSFLKGTSFQDIAIYVDCWFLFAIFIIVNCQKWWEASLKCFVFFLVSQPLIFLIEVPFYEYGWEIFHYYEYWFKITILTLPGAVIAFQLKKKNWLSVLVLSVATGYLSAASVRYFRTAMANFPNHLLSSIFCLALAIFFVFILLDKKKHRIAALTVIAAVLITFVSITGVDKSKDIFLDDGNWAYSMEDESVVVVEIKDGNHVVLTAKHDGNTFIRFENADGSEQNYYITVSGGNIWINLLDEN
;
A
#
# COMPACT_ATOMS: atom_id res chain seq x y z
N MET A 1 -0.77 30.41 -8.22
CA MET A 1 0.58 30.40 -7.59
C MET A 1 0.49 30.43 -6.07
N GLU A 2 -0.42 31.22 -5.47
CA GLU A 2 -0.57 31.32 -4.01
C GLU A 2 -0.77 29.98 -3.28
N LYS A 3 -1.56 29.04 -3.81
CA LYS A 3 -1.84 27.76 -3.13
C LYS A 3 -0.62 26.85 -3.06
N ILE A 4 0.10 26.65 -4.16
CA ILE A 4 1.38 25.93 -4.13
C ILE A 4 2.36 26.67 -3.23
N LYS A 5 2.43 28.00 -3.31
CA LYS A 5 3.37 28.77 -2.50
C LYS A 5 3.15 28.58 -0.99
N LYS A 6 1.90 28.70 -0.55
CA LYS A 6 1.49 28.58 0.85
C LYS A 6 1.79 27.21 1.47
N TYR A 7 1.64 26.12 0.73
CA TYR A 7 1.78 24.76 1.28
C TYR A 7 3.05 24.03 0.87
N PHE A 8 3.65 24.41 -0.27
CA PHE A 8 4.71 23.65 -0.93
C PHE A 8 5.82 24.51 -1.53
N GLY A 9 5.67 25.83 -1.70
CA GLY A 9 6.46 26.59 -2.66
C GLY A 9 7.05 27.85 -2.08
N GLU A 10 8.26 27.76 -1.58
CA GLU A 10 9.14 28.87 -1.15
C GLU A 10 10.40 28.31 -0.47
N PHE A 11 10.43 27.00 -0.24
CA PHE A 11 11.64 26.29 0.15
C PHE A 11 12.61 26.23 -1.02
N ASN A 12 13.60 27.13 -1.06
CA ASN A 12 14.74 26.96 -1.97
C ASN A 12 15.40 25.61 -1.67
N MET A 13 15.26 24.64 -2.57
CA MET A 13 15.67 23.26 -2.33
C MET A 13 17.18 23.10 -2.54
N THR A 14 18.01 23.72 -1.70
CA THR A 14 19.47 23.64 -1.81
C THR A 14 19.98 22.22 -1.57
N TRP A 15 21.20 21.89 -2.05
CA TRP A 15 21.80 20.57 -1.84
C TRP A 15 21.85 20.15 -0.36
N PRO A 16 22.28 20.99 0.60
CA PRO A 16 22.25 20.62 2.01
C PRO A 16 20.84 20.27 2.52
N ARG A 17 19.80 20.95 2.03
CA ARG A 17 18.41 20.66 2.41
C ARG A 17 17.93 19.32 1.86
N VAL A 18 18.32 18.97 0.64
CA VAL A 18 18.01 17.66 0.04
C VAL A 18 18.67 16.53 0.85
N ILE A 19 19.95 16.69 1.18
CA ILE A 19 20.68 15.70 1.99
C ILE A 19 20.07 15.59 3.40
N LEU A 20 19.76 16.71 4.05
CA LEU A 20 19.12 16.71 5.35
C LEU A 20 17.75 16.01 5.32
N LEU A 21 16.92 16.32 4.31
CA LEU A 21 15.63 15.67 4.11
C LEU A 21 15.82 14.16 3.92
N ALA A 22 16.79 13.73 3.11
CA ALA A 22 17.09 12.32 2.89
C ALA A 22 17.48 11.59 4.18
N ILE A 23 18.34 12.22 5.00
CA ILE A 23 18.78 11.67 6.29
C ILE A 23 17.59 11.55 7.25
N ILE A 24 16.78 12.60 7.40
CA ILE A 24 15.63 12.60 8.31
C ILE A 24 14.63 11.52 7.89
N THR A 25 14.28 11.44 6.60
CA THR A 25 13.36 10.43 6.09
C THR A 25 13.91 9.01 6.28
N ALA A 26 15.22 8.80 6.05
CA ALA A 26 15.85 7.50 6.24
C ALA A 26 15.84 7.06 7.69
N VAL A 27 16.27 7.93 8.61
CA VAL A 27 16.29 7.65 10.04
C VAL A 27 14.87 7.37 10.54
N TYR A 28 13.89 8.19 10.17
CA TYR A 28 12.49 7.97 10.54
C TYR A 28 11.97 6.61 10.05
N THR A 29 12.20 6.30 8.77
CA THR A 29 11.74 5.05 8.14
C THR A 29 12.36 3.84 8.82
N ALA A 30 13.68 3.84 9.00
CA ALA A 30 14.40 2.75 9.65
C ALA A 30 13.96 2.55 11.10
N LEU A 31 13.85 3.63 11.89
CA LEU A 31 13.45 3.53 13.28
C LEU A 31 12.04 2.95 13.43
N ILE A 32 11.09 3.40 12.61
CA ILE A 32 9.72 2.87 12.66
C ILE A 32 9.66 1.40 12.23
N ASN A 33 10.45 1.01 11.24
CA ASN A 33 10.49 -0.38 10.77
C ASN A 33 11.00 -1.35 11.85
N GLN A 34 11.82 -0.88 12.79
CA GLN A 34 12.33 -1.70 13.91
C GLN A 34 11.36 -1.84 15.10
N VAL A 35 10.26 -1.09 15.12
CA VAL A 35 9.32 -1.14 16.25
C VAL A 35 8.40 -2.35 16.13
N SER A 36 8.61 -3.35 16.99
CA SER A 36 7.90 -4.64 16.95
C SER A 36 6.37 -4.52 17.07
N PHE A 37 5.86 -3.62 17.92
CA PHE A 37 4.40 -3.44 18.06
C PHE A 37 3.75 -2.71 16.87
N LEU A 38 4.56 -2.11 15.97
CA LEU A 38 4.09 -1.50 14.73
C LEU A 38 4.15 -2.49 13.55
N LYS A 39 4.55 -3.74 13.79
CA LYS A 39 4.71 -4.76 12.74
C LYS A 39 3.40 -4.99 11.99
N GLY A 40 3.46 -4.88 10.66
CA GLY A 40 2.28 -5.09 9.80
C GLY A 40 1.20 -4.02 9.98
N THR A 41 1.55 -2.84 10.50
CA THR A 41 0.64 -1.68 10.61
C THR A 41 0.94 -0.66 9.52
N SER A 42 0.09 0.37 9.43
CA SER A 42 0.26 1.47 8.47
C SER A 42 1.60 2.21 8.61
N PHE A 43 2.22 2.16 9.78
CA PHE A 43 3.47 2.87 10.04
C PHE A 43 4.66 2.26 9.32
N GLN A 44 4.66 0.96 9.06
CA GLN A 44 5.75 0.28 8.35
C GLN A 44 5.61 0.32 6.82
N ASP A 45 4.45 0.71 6.29
CA ASP A 45 4.20 0.73 4.84
C ASP A 45 5.17 1.65 4.08
N ILE A 46 5.68 2.69 4.73
CA ILE A 46 6.70 3.59 4.16
C ILE A 46 8.04 2.89 3.85
N ALA A 47 8.39 1.83 4.59
CA ALA A 47 9.59 1.05 4.35
C ALA A 47 9.42 0.02 3.21
N ILE A 48 8.17 -0.37 2.92
CA ILE A 48 7.85 -1.44 1.98
C ILE A 48 7.48 -0.89 0.60
N TYR A 49 6.67 0.17 0.57
CA TYR A 49 6.04 0.66 -0.66
C TYR A 49 6.45 2.10 -1.01
N VAL A 50 6.36 2.44 -2.29
CA VAL A 50 6.75 3.76 -2.82
C VAL A 50 5.72 4.87 -2.55
N ASP A 51 4.58 4.55 -1.96
CA ASP A 51 3.39 5.42 -1.94
C ASP A 51 3.64 6.74 -1.20
N CYS A 52 4.25 6.66 -0.01
CA CYS A 52 4.67 7.82 0.79
C CYS A 52 5.79 8.61 0.10
N TRP A 53 6.63 7.94 -0.68
CA TRP A 53 7.78 8.55 -1.35
C TRP A 53 7.38 9.51 -2.49
N PHE A 54 6.17 9.37 -3.05
CA PHE A 54 5.61 10.35 -3.98
C PHE A 54 5.51 11.75 -3.37
N LEU A 55 5.19 11.86 -2.08
CA LEU A 55 5.14 13.14 -1.37
C LEU A 55 6.49 13.86 -1.41
N PHE A 56 7.57 13.16 -1.06
CA PHE A 56 8.91 13.72 -1.07
C PHE A 56 9.39 14.07 -2.47
N ALA A 57 9.16 13.16 -3.45
CA ALA A 57 9.53 13.40 -4.83
C ALA A 57 8.85 14.67 -5.39
N ILE A 58 7.53 14.78 -5.23
CA ILE A 58 6.78 15.95 -5.70
C ILE A 58 7.20 17.20 -4.94
N PHE A 59 7.41 17.12 -3.62
CA PHE A 59 7.89 18.25 -2.82
C PHE A 59 9.22 18.80 -3.33
N ILE A 60 10.20 17.94 -3.62
CA ILE A 60 11.49 18.35 -4.20
C ILE A 60 11.27 19.01 -5.56
N ILE A 61 10.50 18.37 -6.45
CA ILE A 61 10.32 18.81 -7.84
C ILE A 61 9.67 20.18 -7.93
N VAL A 62 8.61 20.44 -7.15
CA VAL A 62 7.90 21.73 -7.23
C VAL A 62 8.74 22.90 -6.71
N ASN A 63 9.69 22.62 -5.81
CA ASN A 63 10.62 23.60 -5.24
C ASN A 63 11.90 23.82 -6.06
N CYS A 64 12.16 23.01 -7.09
CA CYS A 64 13.30 23.22 -7.99
C CYS A 64 12.95 24.16 -9.15
N GLN A 65 13.91 24.96 -9.61
CA GLN A 65 13.66 25.91 -10.71
C GLN A 65 13.79 25.26 -12.08
N LYS A 66 14.73 24.33 -12.24
CA LYS A 66 15.05 23.67 -13.51
C LYS A 66 14.72 22.18 -13.45
N TRP A 67 14.36 21.60 -14.60
CA TRP A 67 13.97 20.19 -14.70
C TRP A 67 15.14 19.24 -14.38
N TRP A 68 16.35 19.56 -14.82
CA TRP A 68 17.54 18.74 -14.55
C TRP A 68 17.94 18.80 -13.07
N GLU A 69 17.75 19.96 -12.44
CA GLU A 69 18.01 20.16 -11.03
C GLU A 69 17.01 19.37 -10.17
N ALA A 70 15.73 19.41 -10.53
CA ALA A 70 14.70 18.58 -9.91
C ALA A 70 15.02 17.09 -10.03
N SER A 71 15.46 16.66 -11.22
CA SER A 71 15.84 15.28 -11.52
C SER A 71 17.03 14.81 -10.68
N LEU A 72 18.14 15.56 -10.69
CA LEU A 72 19.31 15.22 -9.90
C LEU A 72 19.04 15.26 -8.39
N LYS A 73 18.24 16.21 -7.90
CA LYS A 73 17.90 16.30 -6.47
C LYS A 73 16.98 15.19 -6.02
N CYS A 74 16.00 14.81 -6.84
CA CYS A 74 15.16 13.64 -6.56
C CYS A 74 16.01 12.38 -6.55
N PHE A 75 16.89 12.20 -7.55
CA PHE A 75 17.82 11.07 -7.60
C PHE A 75 18.73 10.99 -6.37
N VAL A 76 19.40 12.09 -6.01
CA VAL A 76 20.28 12.14 -4.84
C VAL A 76 19.51 11.91 -3.53
N PHE A 77 18.29 12.42 -3.42
CA PHE A 77 17.45 12.15 -2.25
C PHE A 77 17.22 10.64 -2.05
N PHE A 78 16.83 9.90 -3.10
CA PHE A 78 16.67 8.45 -3.02
C PHE A 78 18.02 7.72 -2.87
N LEU A 79 19.05 8.14 -3.60
CA LEU A 79 20.38 7.54 -3.53
C LEU A 79 20.98 7.61 -2.13
N VAL A 80 20.68 8.66 -1.35
CA VAL A 80 21.14 8.79 0.03
C VAL A 80 20.20 8.08 0.99
N SER A 81 18.89 8.32 0.88
CA SER A 81 17.91 7.80 1.85
C SER A 81 17.81 6.28 1.84
N GLN A 82 17.71 5.66 0.67
CA GLN A 82 17.48 4.22 0.55
C GLN A 82 18.60 3.37 1.17
N PRO A 83 19.89 3.51 0.80
CA PRO A 83 20.93 2.71 1.43
C PRO A 83 21.12 3.05 2.90
N LEU A 84 20.86 4.29 3.32
CA LEU A 84 20.96 4.69 4.73
C LEU A 84 19.91 3.98 5.59
N ILE A 85 18.69 3.74 5.08
CA ILE A 85 17.68 2.92 5.77
C ILE A 85 18.26 1.54 6.07
N PHE A 86 18.72 0.83 5.04
CA PHE A 86 19.29 -0.52 5.20
C PHE A 86 20.50 -0.54 6.14
N LEU A 87 21.39 0.45 6.06
CA LEU A 87 22.54 0.55 6.97
C LEU A 87 22.13 0.70 8.44
N ILE A 88 21.08 1.47 8.72
CA ILE A 88 20.56 1.63 10.09
C ILE A 88 19.90 0.34 10.58
N GLU A 89 19.25 -0.40 9.68
CA GLU A 89 18.50 -1.62 10.02
C GLU A 89 19.40 -2.85 10.21
N VAL A 90 20.56 -2.94 9.54
CA VAL A 90 21.52 -4.07 9.64
C VAL A 90 21.78 -4.56 11.07
N PRO A 91 22.13 -3.70 12.06
CA PRO A 91 22.43 -4.18 13.42
C PRO A 91 21.21 -4.72 14.18
N PHE A 92 19.99 -4.47 13.69
CA PHE A 92 18.74 -4.89 14.33
C PHE A 92 18.00 -5.97 13.53
N TYR A 93 18.45 -6.28 12.31
CA TYR A 93 17.88 -7.31 11.48
C TYR A 93 18.42 -8.68 11.87
N GLU A 94 17.53 -9.67 12.02
CA GLU A 94 17.87 -11.04 12.45
C GLU A 94 18.95 -11.69 11.57
N TYR A 95 18.93 -11.40 10.27
CA TYR A 95 19.89 -11.93 9.28
C TYR A 95 20.98 -10.90 8.89
N GLY A 96 21.13 -9.82 9.66
CA GLY A 96 22.16 -8.80 9.47
C GLY A 96 22.19 -8.18 8.07
N TRP A 97 23.29 -8.40 7.34
CA TRP A 97 23.53 -7.82 6.01
C TRP A 97 22.61 -8.36 4.91
N GLU A 98 21.92 -9.48 5.13
CA GLU A 98 21.01 -10.07 4.14
C GLU A 98 19.84 -9.13 3.79
N ILE A 99 19.54 -8.15 4.65
CA ILE A 99 18.52 -7.13 4.37
C ILE A 99 18.79 -6.33 3.08
N PHE A 100 20.05 -6.24 2.64
CA PHE A 100 20.42 -5.57 1.39
C PHE A 100 19.91 -6.29 0.14
N HIS A 101 19.42 -7.53 0.24
CA HIS A 101 18.74 -8.17 -0.89
C HIS A 101 17.55 -7.33 -1.38
N TYR A 102 16.82 -6.68 -0.47
CA TYR A 102 15.70 -5.79 -0.81
C TYR A 102 16.14 -4.45 -1.43
N TYR A 103 17.41 -4.08 -1.31
CA TYR A 103 17.94 -2.84 -1.88
C TYR A 103 17.90 -2.85 -3.42
N GLU A 104 17.96 -4.01 -4.07
CA GLU A 104 17.91 -4.09 -5.55
C GLU A 104 16.63 -3.43 -6.11
N TYR A 105 15.49 -3.69 -5.49
CA TYR A 105 14.22 -3.06 -5.85
C TYR A 105 14.29 -1.53 -5.71
N TRP A 106 14.77 -1.04 -4.56
CA TRP A 106 14.89 0.39 -4.28
C TRP A 106 15.93 1.10 -5.15
N PHE A 107 16.99 0.40 -5.55
CA PHE A 107 17.99 0.93 -6.47
C PHE A 107 17.39 1.14 -7.86
N LYS A 108 16.56 0.20 -8.36
CA LYS A 108 15.80 0.39 -9.61
C LYS A 108 14.89 1.61 -9.53
N ILE A 109 14.15 1.77 -8.43
CA ILE A 109 13.32 2.96 -8.20
C ILE A 109 14.17 4.24 -8.18
N THR A 110 15.31 4.22 -7.48
CA THR A 110 16.25 5.34 -7.41
C THR A 110 16.67 5.79 -8.80
N ILE A 111 17.08 4.86 -9.68
CA ILE A 111 17.43 5.19 -11.07
C ILE A 111 16.24 5.78 -11.82
N LEU A 112 15.05 5.18 -11.68
CA LEU A 112 13.83 5.64 -12.36
C LEU A 112 13.38 7.05 -11.91
N THR A 113 13.84 7.55 -10.76
CA THR A 113 13.57 8.93 -10.37
C THR A 113 14.20 9.96 -11.29
N LEU A 114 15.28 9.64 -12.01
CA LEU A 114 15.89 10.55 -12.98
C LEU A 114 14.89 10.92 -14.08
N PRO A 115 14.41 9.99 -14.93
CA PRO A 115 13.39 10.30 -15.94
C PRO A 115 12.05 10.64 -15.30
N GLY A 116 11.68 10.00 -14.20
CA GLY A 116 10.41 10.25 -13.49
C GLY A 116 10.26 11.71 -13.06
N ALA A 117 11.31 12.31 -12.49
CA ALA A 117 11.31 13.70 -12.08
C ALA A 117 11.25 14.68 -13.26
N VAL A 118 11.84 14.35 -14.41
CA VAL A 118 11.71 15.17 -15.63
C VAL A 118 10.27 15.18 -16.15
N ILE A 119 9.60 14.02 -16.12
CA ILE A 119 8.19 13.89 -16.48
C ILE A 119 7.32 14.64 -15.47
N ALA A 120 7.54 14.44 -14.17
CA ALA A 120 6.83 15.13 -13.11
C ALA A 120 7.09 16.65 -13.10
N PHE A 121 8.21 17.15 -13.64
CA PHE A 121 8.44 18.59 -13.78
C PHE A 121 7.40 19.27 -14.68
N GLN A 122 6.73 18.53 -15.56
CA GLN A 122 5.60 19.05 -16.36
C GLN A 122 4.42 19.52 -15.51
N LEU A 123 4.33 19.10 -14.24
CA LEU A 123 3.33 19.59 -13.28
C LEU A 123 3.38 21.12 -13.09
N LYS A 124 4.56 21.73 -13.29
CA LYS A 124 4.73 23.19 -13.18
C LYS A 124 4.08 23.96 -14.34
N LYS A 125 3.82 23.33 -15.48
CA LYS A 125 3.22 23.97 -16.67
C LYS A 125 1.71 24.25 -16.52
N LYS A 126 1.02 23.54 -15.63
CA LYS A 126 -0.41 23.68 -15.32
C LYS A 126 -1.36 23.62 -16.52
N ASN A 127 -0.96 22.88 -17.54
CA ASN A 127 -1.75 22.60 -18.74
C ASN A 127 -2.28 21.16 -18.70
N TRP A 128 -2.86 20.68 -19.80
CA TRP A 128 -3.36 19.30 -19.90
C TRP A 128 -2.27 18.24 -19.74
N LEU A 129 -1.02 18.54 -20.07
CA LEU A 129 0.10 17.63 -19.81
C LEU A 129 0.33 17.45 -18.30
N SER A 130 0.18 18.51 -17.51
CA SER A 130 0.20 18.42 -16.05
C SER A 130 -0.93 17.56 -15.50
N VAL A 131 -2.12 17.61 -16.13
CA VAL A 131 -3.24 16.73 -15.77
C VAL A 131 -2.86 15.28 -16.06
N LEU A 132 -2.38 14.97 -17.27
CA LEU A 132 -1.99 13.62 -17.66
C LEU A 132 -0.94 13.02 -16.72
N VAL A 133 0.14 13.77 -16.46
CA VAL A 133 1.22 13.34 -15.57
C VAL A 133 0.71 13.14 -14.14
N LEU A 134 -0.12 14.06 -13.65
CA LEU A 134 -0.70 13.93 -12.32
C LEU A 134 -1.65 12.72 -12.23
N SER A 135 -2.44 12.48 -13.26
CA SER A 135 -3.39 11.37 -13.33
C SER A 135 -2.71 10.01 -13.18
N VAL A 136 -1.49 9.84 -13.69
CA VAL A 136 -0.70 8.61 -13.48
C VAL A 136 -0.37 8.44 -12.00
N ALA A 137 0.17 9.48 -11.35
CA ALA A 137 0.52 9.42 -9.94
C ALA A 137 -0.71 9.25 -9.03
N THR A 138 -1.79 9.99 -9.27
CA THR A 138 -3.02 9.89 -8.47
C THR A 138 -3.77 8.59 -8.74
N GLY A 139 -3.71 8.06 -9.96
CA GLY A 139 -4.26 6.75 -10.29
C GLY A 139 -3.55 5.65 -9.52
N TYR A 140 -2.21 5.66 -9.51
CA TYR A 140 -1.42 4.73 -8.71
C TYR A 140 -1.75 4.83 -7.20
N LEU A 141 -1.79 6.05 -6.63
CA LEU A 141 -2.16 6.23 -5.22
C LEU A 141 -3.58 5.77 -4.91
N SER A 142 -4.52 5.94 -5.85
CA SER A 142 -5.90 5.46 -5.70
C SER A 142 -5.96 3.93 -5.68
N ALA A 143 -5.20 3.27 -6.56
CA ALA A 143 -5.08 1.82 -6.56
C ALA A 143 -4.40 1.30 -5.27
N ALA A 144 -3.34 1.97 -4.81
CA ALA A 144 -2.69 1.66 -3.53
C ALA A 144 -3.66 1.80 -2.35
N SER A 145 -4.51 2.84 -2.34
CA SER A 145 -5.56 3.03 -1.34
C SER A 145 -6.54 1.86 -1.29
N VAL A 146 -7.00 1.36 -2.44
CA VAL A 146 -7.88 0.18 -2.50
C VAL A 146 -7.16 -1.07 -1.99
N ARG A 147 -5.89 -1.26 -2.37
CA ARG A 147 -5.07 -2.39 -1.88
C ARG A 147 -4.97 -2.38 -0.35
N TYR A 148 -4.56 -1.26 0.23
CA TYR A 148 -4.47 -1.14 1.70
C TYR A 148 -5.83 -1.27 2.37
N PHE A 149 -6.90 -0.74 1.77
CA PHE A 149 -8.25 -0.85 2.34
C PHE A 149 -8.68 -2.32 2.46
N ARG A 150 -8.35 -3.13 1.45
CA ARG A 150 -8.63 -4.57 1.47
C ARG A 150 -7.82 -5.30 2.52
N THR A 151 -6.53 -4.99 2.64
CA THR A 151 -5.71 -5.52 3.73
C THR A 151 -6.25 -5.07 5.10
N ALA A 152 -6.82 -3.87 5.19
CA ALA A 152 -7.46 -3.38 6.42
C ALA A 152 -8.79 -4.07 6.72
N MET A 153 -9.57 -4.47 5.71
CA MET A 153 -10.75 -5.31 5.93
C MET A 153 -10.37 -6.70 6.46
N ALA A 154 -9.19 -7.20 6.08
CA ALA A 154 -8.63 -8.45 6.61
C ALA A 154 -8.27 -8.38 8.08
N ASN A 155 -7.50 -7.34 8.39
CA ASN A 155 -6.75 -7.23 9.63
C ASN A 155 -7.04 -5.87 10.25
N PHE A 156 -8.31 -5.57 10.49
CA PHE A 156 -8.70 -4.26 10.99
C PHE A 156 -8.06 -3.99 12.37
N PRO A 157 -7.44 -2.81 12.62
CA PRO A 157 -7.39 -1.60 11.79
C PRO A 157 -6.08 -1.42 10.98
N ASN A 158 -5.28 -2.47 10.80
CA ASN A 158 -3.99 -2.40 10.11
C ASN A 158 -4.16 -1.88 8.68
N HIS A 159 -3.17 -1.13 8.18
CA HIS A 159 -3.18 -0.49 6.85
C HIS A 159 -4.34 0.49 6.54
N LEU A 160 -5.33 0.66 7.41
CA LEU A 160 -6.43 1.61 7.20
C LEU A 160 -5.91 3.05 7.06
N LEU A 161 -4.96 3.44 7.91
CA LEU A 161 -4.36 4.76 7.85
C LEU A 161 -3.59 4.95 6.54
N SER A 162 -2.88 3.94 6.04
CA SER A 162 -2.21 3.98 4.74
C SER A 162 -3.20 4.12 3.58
N SER A 163 -4.34 3.42 3.65
CA SER A 163 -5.42 3.56 2.67
C SER A 163 -5.96 4.99 2.62
N ILE A 164 -6.29 5.55 3.78
CA ILE A 164 -6.79 6.93 3.91
C ILE A 164 -5.71 7.92 3.45
N PHE A 165 -4.47 7.72 3.86
CA PHE A 165 -3.34 8.57 3.50
C PHE A 165 -3.13 8.61 1.98
N CYS A 166 -3.13 7.46 1.30
CA CYS A 166 -2.94 7.41 -0.16
C CYS A 166 -4.06 8.15 -0.91
N LEU A 167 -5.32 7.95 -0.51
CA LEU A 167 -6.46 8.64 -1.13
C LEU A 167 -6.41 10.15 -0.84
N ALA A 168 -6.15 10.52 0.41
CA ALA A 168 -6.02 11.92 0.81
C ALA A 168 -4.88 12.60 0.06
N LEU A 169 -3.73 11.93 -0.09
CA LEU A 169 -2.58 12.44 -0.83
C LEU A 169 -2.89 12.64 -2.32
N ALA A 170 -3.60 11.70 -2.94
CA ALA A 170 -4.04 11.82 -4.33
C ALA A 170 -4.93 13.05 -4.53
N ILE A 171 -5.95 13.21 -3.68
CA ILE A 171 -6.86 14.36 -3.71
C ILE A 171 -6.08 15.66 -3.44
N PHE A 172 -5.21 15.65 -2.44
CA PHE A 172 -4.38 16.78 -2.07
C PHE A 172 -3.53 17.26 -3.24
N PHE A 173 -2.86 16.36 -3.96
CA PHE A 173 -2.09 16.75 -5.14
C PHE A 173 -2.94 17.39 -6.23
N VAL A 174 -4.16 16.91 -6.47
CA VAL A 174 -5.09 17.53 -7.45
C VAL A 174 -5.39 18.98 -7.07
N PHE A 175 -5.70 19.24 -5.81
CA PHE A 175 -6.08 20.59 -5.37
C PHE A 175 -4.92 21.57 -5.32
N ILE A 176 -3.72 21.08 -4.95
CA ILE A 176 -2.53 21.91 -4.83
C ILE A 176 -1.89 22.17 -6.20
N LEU A 177 -1.73 21.15 -7.03
CA LEU A 177 -0.94 21.26 -8.26
C LEU A 177 -1.74 21.77 -9.47
N LEU A 178 -3.06 21.60 -9.47
CA LEU A 178 -3.93 22.09 -10.55
C LEU A 178 -4.73 23.32 -10.10
N ASP A 179 -4.65 24.40 -10.88
CA ASP A 179 -5.35 25.65 -10.56
C ASP A 179 -6.77 25.70 -11.15
N LYS A 180 -6.97 25.17 -12.38
CA LYS A 180 -8.22 25.32 -13.14
C LYS A 180 -9.25 24.26 -12.75
N LYS A 181 -10.52 24.66 -12.55
CA LYS A 181 -11.64 23.76 -12.20
C LYS A 181 -11.75 22.57 -13.17
N LYS A 182 -11.70 22.82 -14.49
CA LYS A 182 -11.78 21.76 -15.51
C LYS A 182 -10.66 20.71 -15.41
N HIS A 183 -9.44 21.12 -15.05
CA HIS A 183 -8.31 20.20 -14.88
C HIS A 183 -8.48 19.35 -13.61
N ARG A 184 -8.97 19.96 -12.52
CA ARG A 184 -9.27 19.24 -11.28
C ARG A 184 -10.35 18.19 -11.48
N ILE A 185 -11.44 18.55 -12.16
CA ILE A 185 -12.53 17.61 -12.46
C ILE A 185 -11.98 16.42 -13.24
N ALA A 186 -11.21 16.66 -14.30
CA ALA A 186 -10.61 15.57 -15.08
C ALA A 186 -9.73 14.64 -14.23
N ALA A 187 -8.87 15.18 -13.37
CA ALA A 187 -8.02 14.36 -12.49
C ALA A 187 -8.83 13.60 -11.42
N LEU A 188 -9.86 14.22 -10.83
CA LEU A 188 -10.76 13.57 -9.89
C LEU A 188 -11.58 12.45 -10.57
N THR A 189 -11.97 12.62 -11.82
CA THR A 189 -12.63 11.57 -12.60
C THR A 189 -11.71 10.37 -12.78
N VAL A 190 -10.40 10.57 -12.98
CA VAL A 190 -9.44 9.45 -13.02
C VAL A 190 -9.37 8.73 -11.68
N ILE A 191 -9.30 9.46 -10.56
CA ILE A 191 -9.32 8.86 -9.22
C ILE A 191 -10.59 8.02 -9.03
N ALA A 192 -11.77 8.59 -9.30
CA ALA A 192 -13.04 7.88 -9.17
C ALA A 192 -13.13 6.65 -10.08
N ALA A 193 -12.71 6.77 -11.35
CA ALA A 193 -12.69 5.66 -12.29
C ALA A 193 -11.77 4.53 -11.82
N VAL A 194 -10.58 4.85 -11.32
CA VAL A 194 -9.66 3.85 -10.77
C VAL A 194 -10.24 3.19 -9.53
N LEU A 195 -10.84 3.94 -8.61
CA LEU A 195 -11.49 3.37 -7.42
C LEU A 195 -12.60 2.38 -7.81
N ILE A 196 -13.51 2.79 -8.69
CA ILE A 196 -14.60 1.91 -9.18
C ILE A 196 -14.00 0.68 -9.86
N THR A 197 -13.08 0.88 -10.79
CA THR A 197 -12.48 -0.21 -11.57
C THR A 197 -11.74 -1.20 -10.68
N PHE A 198 -10.89 -0.74 -9.76
CA PHE A 198 -10.15 -1.63 -8.89
C PHE A 198 -11.07 -2.36 -7.92
N VAL A 199 -12.05 -1.67 -7.32
CA VAL A 199 -13.04 -2.31 -6.45
C VAL A 199 -13.82 -3.40 -7.20
N SER A 200 -14.21 -3.15 -8.46
CA SER A 200 -14.96 -4.09 -9.29
C SER A 200 -14.13 -5.24 -9.87
N ILE A 201 -12.90 -4.99 -10.34
CA ILE A 201 -12.07 -5.98 -11.05
C ILE A 201 -11.32 -6.89 -10.10
N THR A 202 -10.80 -6.36 -9.00
CA THR A 202 -10.06 -7.18 -8.04
C THR A 202 -11.04 -8.00 -7.20
N GLY A 203 -12.09 -8.56 -7.81
CA GLY A 203 -13.19 -9.26 -7.18
C GLY A 203 -12.78 -9.93 -5.89
N VAL A 204 -13.46 -9.52 -4.84
CA VAL A 204 -13.63 -10.26 -3.60
C VAL A 204 -13.44 -11.75 -3.85
N ASP A 205 -12.42 -12.37 -3.25
CA ASP A 205 -12.21 -13.80 -3.37
C ASP A 205 -13.40 -14.50 -2.71
N LYS A 206 -14.38 -14.85 -3.54
CA LYS A 206 -15.59 -15.53 -3.11
C LYS A 206 -15.28 -16.93 -2.64
N SER A 207 -14.06 -17.43 -2.86
CA SER A 207 -13.64 -18.73 -2.38
C SER A 207 -12.29 -18.68 -1.68
N LYS A 208 -12.13 -19.52 -0.66
CA LYS A 208 -10.89 -19.69 0.08
C LYS A 208 -10.64 -21.15 0.37
N ASP A 209 -9.37 -21.54 0.26
CA ASP A 209 -8.92 -22.91 0.51
C ASP A 209 -8.40 -23.07 1.95
N ILE A 210 -8.74 -24.19 2.57
CA ILE A 210 -8.17 -24.70 3.83
C ILE A 210 -7.62 -26.11 3.53
N PHE A 211 -6.46 -26.42 4.08
CA PHE A 211 -5.91 -27.77 4.07
C PHE A 211 -5.98 -28.32 5.50
N LEU A 212 -6.76 -29.38 5.68
CA LEU A 212 -6.82 -30.14 6.93
C LEU A 212 -5.71 -31.21 6.93
N ASP A 213 -5.47 -31.83 8.08
CA ASP A 213 -4.55 -32.97 8.17
C ASP A 213 -5.10 -34.17 7.39
N ASP A 214 -4.23 -35.15 7.08
CA ASP A 214 -4.63 -36.36 6.36
C ASP A 214 -5.70 -37.13 7.14
N GLY A 215 -6.88 -37.30 6.53
CA GLY A 215 -8.02 -37.90 7.21
C GLY A 215 -9.29 -37.89 6.37
N ASN A 216 -10.35 -38.48 6.94
CA ASN A 216 -11.70 -38.41 6.39
C ASN A 216 -12.52 -37.49 7.29
N TRP A 217 -12.71 -36.26 6.83
CA TRP A 217 -13.35 -35.21 7.60
C TRP A 217 -14.85 -35.11 7.31
N ALA A 218 -15.65 -35.04 8.36
CA ALA A 218 -17.00 -34.53 8.32
C ALA A 218 -17.01 -33.08 8.84
N TYR A 219 -17.99 -32.28 8.43
CA TYR A 219 -18.13 -30.92 8.95
C TYR A 219 -19.55 -30.66 9.46
N SER A 220 -19.65 -29.77 10.45
CA SER A 220 -20.90 -29.16 10.88
C SER A 220 -20.73 -27.65 10.93
N MET A 221 -21.80 -26.92 10.65
CA MET A 221 -21.79 -25.47 10.58
C MET A 221 -23.00 -24.89 11.33
N GLU A 222 -22.78 -23.77 12.02
CA GLU A 222 -23.86 -23.10 12.75
C GLU A 222 -24.85 -22.38 11.80
N ASP A 223 -24.33 -21.69 10.78
CA ASP A 223 -25.13 -20.97 9.78
C ASP A 223 -24.67 -21.26 8.34
N GLU A 224 -25.38 -22.16 7.66
CA GLU A 224 -25.16 -22.56 6.26
C GLU A 224 -25.51 -21.48 5.21
N SER A 225 -26.10 -20.36 5.64
CA SER A 225 -26.39 -19.23 4.75
C SER A 225 -25.15 -18.38 4.43
N VAL A 226 -24.09 -18.50 5.25
CA VAL A 226 -22.90 -17.65 5.17
C VAL A 226 -21.89 -18.17 4.13
N VAL A 227 -21.54 -19.47 4.17
CA VAL A 227 -20.61 -20.10 3.22
C VAL A 227 -21.08 -21.49 2.76
N VAL A 228 -20.60 -21.93 1.60
CA VAL A 228 -20.64 -23.31 1.12
C VAL A 228 -19.30 -23.95 1.39
N VAL A 229 -19.29 -25.17 1.93
CA VAL A 229 -18.09 -25.97 2.18
C VAL A 229 -18.07 -27.11 1.18
N GLU A 230 -16.97 -27.27 0.46
CA GLU A 230 -16.73 -28.42 -0.42
C GLU A 230 -15.40 -29.08 0.00
N ILE A 231 -15.45 -30.34 0.43
CA ILE A 231 -14.24 -31.12 0.74
C ILE A 231 -13.84 -31.88 -0.52
N LYS A 232 -12.67 -31.56 -1.06
CA LYS A 232 -12.01 -32.18 -2.20
C LYS A 232 -10.86 -33.04 -1.71
N ASP A 233 -10.63 -34.17 -2.37
CA ASP A 233 -9.48 -35.05 -2.14
C ASP A 233 -9.24 -35.44 -0.66
N GLY A 234 -10.30 -35.48 0.15
CA GLY A 234 -10.28 -35.89 1.57
C GLY A 234 -9.90 -34.80 2.57
N ASN A 235 -8.95 -33.93 2.24
CA ASN A 235 -8.39 -32.92 3.17
C ASN A 235 -8.34 -31.48 2.61
N HIS A 236 -8.68 -31.26 1.34
CA HIS A 236 -8.70 -29.93 0.73
C HIS A 236 -10.11 -29.33 0.81
N VAL A 237 -10.31 -28.33 1.64
CA VAL A 237 -11.61 -27.69 1.83
C VAL A 237 -11.68 -26.38 1.06
N VAL A 238 -12.68 -26.23 0.22
CA VAL A 238 -13.00 -24.97 -0.47
C VAL A 238 -14.23 -24.34 0.18
N LEU A 239 -14.04 -23.18 0.80
CA LEU A 239 -15.13 -22.34 1.29
C LEU A 239 -15.56 -21.39 0.18
N THR A 240 -16.87 -21.24 -0.08
CA THR A 240 -17.41 -20.25 -1.02
C THR A 240 -18.45 -19.35 -0.35
N ALA A 241 -18.27 -18.03 -0.40
CA ALA A 241 -19.15 -17.04 0.20
C ALA A 241 -20.54 -17.04 -0.46
N LYS A 242 -21.59 -17.14 0.36
CA LYS A 242 -23.00 -16.97 -0.03
C LYS A 242 -23.52 -15.59 0.38
N HIS A 243 -23.41 -15.28 1.67
CA HIS A 243 -23.91 -14.04 2.26
C HIS A 243 -22.93 -13.50 3.30
N ASP A 244 -22.96 -12.17 3.48
CA ASP A 244 -22.22 -11.53 4.56
C ASP A 244 -22.79 -11.96 5.92
N GLY A 245 -21.91 -12.35 6.83
CA GLY A 245 -22.28 -12.95 8.10
C GLY A 245 -21.09 -13.63 8.77
N ASN A 246 -21.34 -14.17 9.96
CA ASN A 246 -20.37 -14.95 10.70
C ASN A 246 -20.91 -16.36 10.89
N THR A 247 -20.05 -17.36 10.81
CA THR A 247 -20.43 -18.74 11.07
C THR A 247 -19.26 -19.50 11.68
N PHE A 248 -19.55 -20.50 12.49
CA PHE A 248 -18.55 -21.44 13.01
C PHE A 248 -18.63 -22.73 12.21
N ILE A 249 -17.46 -23.25 11.81
CA ILE A 249 -17.33 -24.54 11.16
C ILE A 249 -16.49 -25.44 12.05
N ARG A 250 -17.04 -26.60 12.39
CA ARG A 250 -16.33 -27.67 13.10
C ARG A 250 -16.08 -28.81 12.13
N PHE A 251 -14.81 -29.16 11.94
CA PHE A 251 -14.39 -30.36 11.22
C PHE A 251 -14.04 -31.46 12.23
N GLU A 252 -14.58 -32.65 12.02
CA GLU A 252 -14.36 -33.83 12.86
C GLU A 252 -13.83 -34.95 11.96
N ASN A 253 -12.67 -35.51 12.32
CA ASN A 253 -12.06 -36.63 11.61
C ASN A 253 -12.54 -37.96 12.22
N ALA A 254 -12.45 -39.03 11.44
CA ALA A 254 -12.83 -40.37 11.87
C ALA A 254 -12.03 -40.92 13.07
N ASP A 255 -10.86 -40.35 13.37
CA ASP A 255 -10.03 -40.68 14.52
C ASP A 255 -10.42 -39.90 15.80
N GLY A 256 -11.40 -39.00 15.71
CA GLY A 256 -11.87 -38.15 16.80
C GLY A 256 -11.10 -36.84 16.97
N SER A 257 -10.17 -36.52 16.07
CA SER A 257 -9.53 -35.19 16.04
C SER A 257 -10.49 -34.13 15.50
N GLU A 258 -10.41 -32.92 16.05
CA GLU A 258 -11.29 -31.80 15.70
C GLU A 258 -10.49 -30.56 15.32
N GLN A 259 -11.01 -29.82 14.32
CA GLN A 259 -10.50 -28.51 13.96
C GLN A 259 -11.67 -27.53 13.82
N ASN A 260 -11.60 -26.43 14.58
CA ASN A 260 -12.67 -25.46 14.66
C ASN A 260 -12.23 -24.14 14.00
N TYR A 261 -13.10 -23.59 13.14
CA TYR A 261 -12.84 -22.34 12.46
C TYR A 261 -13.97 -21.35 12.69
N TYR A 262 -13.61 -20.11 12.98
CA TYR A 262 -14.53 -18.98 12.92
C TYR A 262 -14.39 -18.29 11.57
N ILE A 263 -15.49 -18.25 10.81
CA ILE A 263 -15.55 -17.71 9.48
C ILE A 263 -16.33 -16.40 9.50
N THR A 264 -15.73 -15.35 8.95
CA THR A 264 -16.42 -14.07 8.69
C THR A 264 -16.45 -13.83 7.20
N VAL A 265 -17.66 -13.64 6.66
CA VAL A 265 -17.87 -13.18 5.30
C VAL A 265 -18.29 -11.72 5.34
N SER A 266 -17.53 -10.84 4.69
CA SER A 266 -17.88 -9.43 4.59
C SER A 266 -17.48 -8.83 3.25
N GLY A 267 -18.45 -8.21 2.59
CA GLY A 267 -18.32 -7.77 1.21
C GLY A 267 -17.91 -8.94 0.31
N GLY A 268 -18.34 -10.17 0.65
CA GLY A 268 -17.99 -11.46 0.04
C GLY A 268 -16.57 -12.01 0.27
N ASN A 269 -15.69 -11.32 1.02
CA ASN A 269 -14.37 -11.87 1.34
C ASN A 269 -14.52 -12.86 2.49
N ILE A 270 -13.84 -14.00 2.43
CA ILE A 270 -13.86 -15.01 3.49
C ILE A 270 -12.61 -14.84 4.37
N TRP A 271 -12.83 -14.54 5.64
CA TRP A 271 -11.82 -14.56 6.70
C TRP A 271 -11.96 -15.85 7.48
N ILE A 272 -10.85 -16.57 7.67
CA ILE A 272 -10.80 -17.85 8.37
C ILE A 272 -9.88 -17.67 9.57
N ASN A 273 -10.40 -17.89 10.77
CA ASN A 273 -9.60 -17.94 11.99
C ASN A 273 -9.67 -19.35 12.56
N LEU A 274 -8.53 -20.04 12.64
CA LEU A 274 -8.42 -21.28 13.40
C LEU A 274 -8.61 -20.95 14.88
N LEU A 275 -9.52 -21.67 15.52
CA LEU A 275 -9.72 -21.63 16.96
C LEU A 275 -8.88 -22.77 17.51
N ASP A 276 -7.68 -22.45 17.99
CA ASP A 276 -6.82 -23.43 18.65
C ASP A 276 -7.57 -24.10 19.81
N GLU A 277 -7.47 -25.42 19.90
CA GLU A 277 -7.80 -26.15 21.12
C GLU A 277 -6.80 -25.77 22.21
N ASN A 278 -7.30 -25.31 23.36
CA ASN A 278 -6.54 -25.35 24.61
C ASN A 278 -6.43 -26.79 25.11
#